data_AF-K9RF94-F1
#
_entry.id   AF-K9RF94-F1
#
_cell.length_a   1.000
_cell.length_b   1.000
_cell.length_c   1.000
_cell.angle_alpha   90.00
_cell.angle_beta   90.00
_cell.angle_gamma   90.00
#
_symmetry.space_group_name_H-M   'P 1'
#
loop_
_entity.id
_entity.type
_entity.pdbx_description
1 polymer ?
#
loop_
_entity_poly.entity_id
_entity_poly.type
_entity_poly.pdbx_seq_one_letter_code
_entity_poly.pdbx_strand_id
1 'polypeptide(L)'
;MLKASEITKTPSSERLLNLWARRYTPEVSFLLGDSSSCDELLKAAAPQGRESTTNKLKDKMLDINCQMGWIQTKNLYSYIPNVLDLTEARRITKFAFRVYRKLLEIYQQQSSKIEVENNSLSQWVIPAVEELAYALEPILIVFQEQHVASKDWRSLGFMTSQLNFTNKLMLKRLTKVEQVLLAPYFKFVEEQVAMPWQRVCSHAANYELNSPELKLVEQMMPNSPEIAQSVYRKLTELLPNNRSRRGKLTDNGISHSCIRDLNMFQAYILLCFLEQNMEPIEQELVPLCAMVVEGVEIKWELTKNWCEVLANEIESRLDSAQKDLIKPYTQGMKQAFFKERRSLGCKEEMAAEVV
;
A
#
# COMPACT_ATOMS: atom_id res chain seq x y z
N MET A 1 -11.88 -2.47 1.62
CA MET A 1 -12.19 -1.26 0.81
C MET A 1 -11.91 -0.02 1.65
N LEU A 2 -11.67 1.15 1.05
CA LEU A 2 -11.58 2.41 1.80
C LEU A 2 -12.95 2.71 2.39
N LYS A 3 -12.97 2.90 3.71
CA LYS A 3 -14.13 3.30 4.47
C LYS A 3 -13.80 4.62 5.15
N ALA A 4 -14.73 5.58 5.07
CA ALA A 4 -14.60 6.82 5.81
C ALA A 4 -14.35 6.50 7.28
N SER A 5 -13.27 7.02 7.82
CA SER A 5 -12.85 6.74 9.20
C SER A 5 -12.43 8.05 9.85
N GLU A 6 -13.27 8.55 10.76
CA GLU A 6 -12.90 9.71 11.57
C GLU A 6 -11.89 9.26 12.63
N ILE A 7 -10.76 9.98 12.72
CA ILE A 7 -9.78 9.70 13.76
C ILE A 7 -10.10 10.62 14.95
N THR A 8 -10.64 10.03 16.01
CA THR A 8 -10.80 10.75 17.28
C THR A 8 -9.42 11.01 17.88
N LYS A 9 -9.12 12.25 18.23
CA LYS A 9 -7.81 12.64 18.78
C LYS A 9 -7.70 12.18 20.24
N THR A 10 -6.96 11.10 20.44
CA THR A 10 -6.57 10.58 21.75
C THR A 10 -5.06 10.35 21.74
N PRO A 11 -4.38 10.28 22.89
CA PRO A 11 -2.95 10.00 22.93
C PRO A 11 -2.56 8.72 22.17
N SER A 12 -3.42 7.70 22.21
CA SER A 12 -3.22 6.43 21.52
C SER A 12 -3.34 6.56 20.00
N SER A 13 -4.35 7.28 19.50
CA SER A 13 -4.52 7.50 18.06
C SER A 13 -3.44 8.42 17.49
N GLU A 14 -3.03 9.45 18.24
CA GLU A 14 -1.91 10.33 17.88
C GLU A 14 -0.58 9.59 17.77
N ARG A 15 -0.30 8.63 18.67
CA ARG A 15 0.89 7.79 18.56
C ARG A 15 0.90 6.96 17.28
N LEU A 16 -0.21 6.28 16.95
CA LEU A 16 -0.27 5.50 15.72
C LEU A 16 -0.26 6.39 14.48
N LEU A 17 -0.87 7.57 14.51
CA LEU A 17 -0.79 8.56 13.44
C LEU A 17 0.67 8.96 13.16
N ASN A 18 1.46 9.21 14.21
CA ASN A 18 2.87 9.52 14.08
C ASN A 18 3.67 8.34 13.49
N LEU A 19 3.38 7.10 13.89
CA LEU A 19 4.02 5.91 13.31
C LEU A 19 3.61 5.70 11.84
N TRP A 20 2.35 5.95 11.51
CA TRP A 20 1.87 5.89 10.13
C TRP A 20 2.57 6.95 9.27
N ALA A 21 2.68 8.18 9.74
CA ALA A 21 3.35 9.27 9.04
C ALA A 21 4.83 8.95 8.74
N ARG A 22 5.54 8.29 9.66
CA ARG A 22 6.93 7.85 9.48
C ARG A 22 7.12 6.88 8.31
N ARG A 23 6.08 6.18 7.86
CA ARG A 23 6.16 5.32 6.65
C ARG A 23 6.43 6.11 5.37
N TYR A 24 6.21 7.42 5.41
CA TYR A 24 6.41 8.33 4.29
C TYR A 24 7.55 9.33 4.55
N THR A 25 8.41 9.07 5.54
CA THR A 25 9.67 9.82 5.67
C THR A 25 10.55 9.53 4.46
N PRO A 26 11.00 10.55 3.71
CA PRO A 26 11.86 10.36 2.56
C PRO A 26 13.26 9.88 2.97
N GLU A 27 13.82 8.95 2.20
CA GLU A 27 15.22 8.56 2.35
C GLU A 27 16.10 9.61 1.67
N VAL A 28 16.92 10.30 2.46
CA VAL A 28 17.75 11.43 2.01
C VAL A 28 19.24 11.19 2.20
N SER A 29 19.61 10.05 2.81
CA SER A 29 20.98 9.65 3.12
C SER A 29 21.93 9.77 1.93
N PHE A 30 21.47 9.39 0.74
CA PHE A 30 22.25 9.46 -0.49
C PHE A 30 22.47 10.88 -1.04
N LEU A 31 21.69 11.87 -0.59
CA LEU A 31 21.82 13.28 -0.99
C LEU A 31 22.70 14.08 -0.03
N LEU A 32 22.83 13.65 1.22
CA LEU A 32 23.52 14.42 2.28
C LEU A 32 25.06 14.27 2.24
N GLY A 33 25.60 13.47 1.32
CA GLY A 33 27.03 13.34 1.09
C GLY A 33 27.65 14.43 0.22
N ASP A 34 26.83 15.27 -0.43
CA ASP A 34 27.25 16.31 -1.37
C ASP A 34 26.58 17.65 -1.01
N SER A 35 27.38 18.67 -0.70
CA SER A 35 26.86 19.99 -0.30
C SER A 35 25.99 20.63 -1.39
N SER A 36 26.28 20.36 -2.67
CA SER A 36 25.47 20.87 -3.78
C SER A 36 24.07 20.25 -3.81
N SER A 37 23.94 18.98 -3.40
CA SER A 37 22.66 18.27 -3.33
C SER A 37 21.77 18.80 -2.20
N CYS A 38 22.35 19.24 -1.08
CA CYS A 38 21.61 19.90 0.01
C CYS A 38 21.00 21.23 -0.43
N ASP A 39 21.74 22.06 -1.17
CA ASP A 39 21.23 23.35 -1.65
C ASP A 39 20.09 23.16 -2.67
N GLU A 40 20.23 22.19 -3.58
CA GLU A 40 19.16 21.83 -4.51
C GLU A 40 17.90 21.33 -3.76
N LEU A 41 18.08 20.57 -2.70
CA LEU A 41 17.00 20.05 -1.86
C LEU A 41 16.23 21.16 -1.17
N LEU A 42 16.93 22.09 -0.52
CA LEU A 42 16.31 23.26 0.12
C LEU A 42 15.59 24.13 -0.92
N LYS A 43 16.19 24.34 -2.09
CA LYS A 43 15.58 25.11 -3.18
C LYS A 43 14.32 24.43 -3.71
N ALA A 44 14.33 23.12 -3.91
CA ALA A 44 13.19 22.36 -4.41
C ALA A 44 12.06 22.25 -3.38
N ALA A 45 12.39 22.24 -2.09
CA ALA A 45 11.42 22.19 -1.01
C ALA A 45 10.77 23.55 -0.68
N ALA A 46 11.42 24.66 -1.06
CA ALA A 46 10.85 26.00 -0.92
C ALA A 46 9.55 26.14 -1.74
N PRO A 47 8.63 27.08 -1.39
CA PRO A 47 7.37 27.26 -2.09
C PRO A 47 7.52 27.39 -3.62
N GLN A 48 8.49 28.18 -4.10
CA GLN A 48 8.75 28.34 -5.53
C GLN A 48 9.32 27.06 -6.17
N GLY A 49 10.13 26.29 -5.43
CA GLY A 49 10.64 24.99 -5.87
C GLY A 49 9.53 23.95 -6.02
N ARG A 50 8.61 23.91 -5.06
CA ARG A 50 7.42 23.04 -5.11
C ARG A 50 6.50 23.43 -6.24
N GLU A 51 6.24 24.71 -6.42
CA GLU A 51 5.47 25.22 -7.57
C GLU A 51 6.13 24.81 -8.90
N SER A 52 7.44 25.00 -9.05
CA SER A 52 8.20 24.57 -10.23
C SER A 52 8.07 23.06 -10.47
N THR A 53 8.28 22.24 -9.44
CA THR A 53 8.12 20.78 -9.49
C THR A 53 6.71 20.40 -9.95
N THR A 54 5.71 21.07 -9.39
CA THR A 54 4.30 20.80 -9.68
C THR A 54 3.93 21.20 -11.11
N ASN A 55 4.46 22.32 -11.60
CA ASN A 55 4.25 22.80 -12.97
C ASN A 55 4.83 21.85 -14.03
N LYS A 56 5.90 21.11 -13.71
CA LYS A 56 6.43 20.04 -14.60
C LYS A 56 5.45 18.90 -14.81
N LEU A 57 4.54 18.67 -13.86
CA LEU A 57 3.64 17.52 -13.84
C LEU A 57 2.18 17.87 -14.10
N LYS A 58 1.77 19.12 -13.91
CA LYS A 58 0.36 19.56 -14.00
C LYS A 58 -0.25 19.43 -15.40
N ASP A 59 -1.57 19.52 -15.42
CA ASP A 59 -2.44 19.61 -16.60
C ASP A 59 -2.12 18.57 -17.68
N LYS A 60 -1.60 19.01 -18.84
CA LYS A 60 -1.35 18.15 -19.99
C LYS A 60 -0.39 17.01 -19.67
N MET A 61 0.63 17.26 -18.85
CA MET A 61 1.58 16.20 -18.48
C MET A 61 0.91 15.17 -17.56
N LEU A 62 0.06 15.62 -16.63
CA LEU A 62 -0.69 14.73 -15.76
C LEU A 62 -1.64 13.85 -16.57
N ASP A 63 -2.38 14.43 -17.52
CA ASP A 63 -3.27 13.68 -18.40
C ASP A 63 -2.49 12.64 -19.21
N ILE A 64 -1.40 13.03 -19.88
CA ILE A 64 -0.53 12.11 -20.64
C ILE A 64 -0.04 10.96 -19.76
N ASN A 65 0.45 11.25 -18.54
CA ASN A 65 0.96 10.22 -17.65
C ASN A 65 -0.16 9.27 -17.16
N CYS A 66 -1.36 9.79 -16.88
CA CYS A 66 -2.51 8.96 -16.51
C CYS A 66 -2.96 8.06 -17.66
N GLN A 67 -3.00 8.57 -18.90
CA GLN A 67 -3.32 7.78 -20.10
C GLN A 67 -2.24 6.71 -20.36
N MET A 68 -0.96 7.07 -20.25
CA MET A 68 0.14 6.13 -20.42
C MET A 68 0.17 5.08 -19.31
N GLY A 69 -0.21 5.45 -18.08
CA GLY A 69 -0.41 4.53 -16.97
C GLY A 69 -1.49 3.51 -17.29
N TRP A 70 -2.63 3.96 -17.82
CA TRP A 70 -3.69 3.08 -18.33
C TRP A 70 -3.18 2.12 -19.43
N ILE A 71 -2.43 2.60 -20.42
CA ILE A 71 -1.89 1.74 -21.50
C ILE A 71 -0.98 0.66 -20.91
N GLN A 72 -0.09 1.02 -19.99
CA GLN A 72 0.80 0.05 -19.34
C GLN A 72 0.02 -0.97 -18.51
N THR A 73 -1.01 -0.55 -17.78
CA THR A 73 -1.89 -1.47 -17.07
C THR A 73 -2.64 -2.40 -18.02
N LYS A 74 -3.20 -1.88 -19.11
CA LYS A 74 -3.89 -2.69 -20.12
C LYS A 74 -2.94 -3.73 -20.73
N ASN A 75 -1.72 -3.34 -21.08
CA ASN A 75 -0.71 -4.27 -21.57
C ASN A 75 -0.40 -5.36 -20.53
N LEU A 76 -0.28 -4.97 -19.26
CA LEU A 76 -0.03 -5.88 -18.14
C LEU A 76 -1.15 -6.90 -17.92
N TYR A 77 -2.40 -6.58 -18.26
CA TYR A 77 -3.56 -7.46 -18.13
C TYR A 77 -4.11 -7.95 -19.49
N SER A 78 -3.38 -7.74 -20.58
CA SER A 78 -3.85 -8.02 -21.96
C SER A 78 -4.24 -9.49 -22.21
N TYR A 79 -3.74 -10.41 -21.38
CA TYR A 79 -4.06 -11.83 -21.44
C TYR A 79 -5.41 -12.18 -20.79
N ILE A 80 -6.03 -11.27 -20.05
CA ILE A 80 -7.35 -11.48 -19.47
C ILE A 80 -8.38 -10.82 -20.40
N PRO A 81 -9.26 -11.59 -21.04
CA PRO A 81 -10.25 -11.03 -21.94
C PRO A 81 -11.23 -10.15 -21.15
N ASN A 82 -11.55 -8.97 -21.70
CA ASN A 82 -12.60 -8.07 -21.23
C ASN A 82 -12.49 -7.62 -19.77
N VAL A 83 -11.28 -7.39 -19.23
CA VAL A 83 -11.11 -6.86 -17.85
C VAL A 83 -11.74 -5.49 -17.65
N LEU A 84 -11.62 -4.62 -18.65
CA LEU A 84 -12.21 -3.30 -18.67
C LEU A 84 -12.52 -2.92 -20.11
N ASP A 85 -13.71 -2.37 -20.33
CA ASP A 85 -14.01 -1.71 -21.60
C ASP A 85 -13.30 -0.34 -21.71
N LEU A 86 -13.29 0.24 -22.91
CA LEU A 86 -12.64 1.54 -23.15
C LEU A 86 -13.30 2.70 -22.37
N THR A 87 -14.60 2.62 -22.10
CA THR A 87 -15.37 3.63 -21.38
C THR A 87 -15.03 3.60 -19.89
N GLU A 88 -15.01 2.42 -19.29
CA GLU A 88 -14.63 2.19 -17.90
C GLU A 88 -13.17 2.59 -17.66
N ALA A 89 -12.27 2.17 -18.55
CA ALA A 89 -10.88 2.59 -18.53
C ALA A 89 -10.71 4.12 -18.55
N ARG A 90 -11.41 4.81 -19.45
CA ARG A 90 -11.40 6.28 -19.52
C ARG A 90 -11.95 6.91 -18.25
N ARG A 91 -13.01 6.32 -17.67
CA ARG A 91 -13.60 6.78 -16.42
C ARG A 91 -12.62 6.66 -15.27
N ILE A 92 -12.01 5.48 -15.06
CA ILE A 92 -10.99 5.26 -14.03
C ILE A 92 -9.82 6.24 -14.21
N THR A 93 -9.37 6.45 -15.44
CA THR A 93 -8.28 7.38 -15.76
C THR A 93 -8.62 8.83 -15.41
N LYS A 94 -9.86 9.27 -15.66
CA LYS A 94 -10.33 10.60 -15.23
C LYS A 94 -10.33 10.76 -13.71
N PHE A 95 -10.68 9.71 -12.96
CA PHE A 95 -10.64 9.77 -11.50
C PHE A 95 -9.21 9.71 -10.96
N ALA A 96 -8.32 8.90 -11.54
CA ALA A 96 -6.90 8.92 -11.22
C ALA A 96 -6.30 10.32 -11.44
N PHE A 97 -6.64 10.98 -12.55
CA PHE A 97 -6.25 12.37 -12.82
C PHE A 97 -6.71 13.32 -11.69
N ARG A 98 -7.96 13.19 -11.21
CA ARG A 98 -8.47 14.02 -10.10
C ARG A 98 -7.71 13.80 -8.81
N VAL A 99 -7.38 12.54 -8.48
CA VAL A 99 -6.58 12.18 -7.30
C VAL A 99 -5.22 12.88 -7.37
N TYR A 100 -4.49 12.71 -8.47
CA TYR A 100 -3.15 13.30 -8.60
C TYR A 100 -3.17 14.83 -8.71
N ARG A 101 -4.19 15.42 -9.36
CA ARG A 101 -4.32 16.87 -9.39
C ARG A 101 -4.47 17.43 -7.98
N LYS A 102 -5.33 16.83 -7.15
CA LYS A 102 -5.51 17.26 -5.75
C LYS A 102 -4.24 17.02 -4.94
N LEU A 103 -3.56 15.88 -5.13
CA LEU A 103 -2.30 15.57 -4.47
C LEU A 103 -1.22 16.63 -4.77
N LEU A 104 -1.10 17.03 -6.04
CA LEU A 104 -0.17 18.05 -6.50
C LEU A 104 -0.50 19.45 -5.94
N GLU A 105 -1.79 19.78 -5.81
CA GLU A 105 -2.22 21.02 -5.12
C GLU A 105 -1.77 21.02 -3.65
N ILE A 106 -1.98 19.92 -2.93
CA ILE A 106 -1.56 19.78 -1.52
C ILE A 106 -0.04 19.86 -1.39
N TYR A 107 0.70 19.15 -2.26
CA TYR A 107 2.16 19.19 -2.28
C TYR A 107 2.70 20.61 -2.52
N GLN A 108 2.06 21.39 -3.38
CA GLN A 108 2.45 22.77 -3.67
C GLN A 108 2.20 23.71 -2.50
N GLN A 109 1.08 23.53 -1.78
CA GLN A 109 0.68 24.40 -0.66
C GLN A 109 1.46 24.15 0.64
N GLN A 110 2.18 23.04 0.70
CA GLN A 110 2.99 22.67 1.86
C GLN A 110 4.17 23.62 2.10
N SER A 111 4.20 24.26 3.27
CA SER A 111 5.37 24.94 3.81
C SER A 111 6.11 24.01 4.77
N SER A 112 6.96 23.12 4.26
CA SER A 112 7.83 22.33 5.16
C SER A 112 8.95 23.23 5.68
N LYS A 113 9.09 23.35 7.00
CA LYS A 113 10.34 23.82 7.60
C LYS A 113 11.33 22.66 7.50
N ILE A 114 12.28 22.76 6.58
CA ILE A 114 13.40 21.82 6.56
C ILE A 114 14.44 22.33 7.55
N GLU A 115 14.55 21.65 8.69
CA GLU A 115 15.68 21.79 9.59
C GLU A 115 16.68 20.68 9.26
N VAL A 116 17.86 21.07 8.77
CA VAL A 116 18.98 20.16 8.54
C VAL A 116 19.87 20.24 9.79
N GLU A 117 19.73 19.29 10.70
CA GLU A 117 20.66 19.13 11.83
C GLU A 117 21.50 17.87 11.64
N ASN A 118 22.83 17.99 11.75
CA ASN A 118 23.78 16.87 11.75
C ASN A 118 23.60 15.85 10.60
N ASN A 119 23.46 16.32 9.36
CA ASN A 119 23.24 15.46 8.18
C ASN A 119 22.06 14.48 8.38
N SER A 120 21.01 14.92 9.08
CA SER A 120 19.76 14.19 9.24
C SER A 120 18.59 15.13 9.06
N LEU A 121 17.69 14.81 8.12
CA LEU A 121 16.41 15.50 7.96
C LEU A 121 15.43 14.95 8.99
N SER A 122 15.65 15.26 10.26
CA SER A 122 14.89 14.69 11.39
C SER A 122 13.41 15.11 11.41
N GLN A 123 13.02 16.12 10.64
CA GLN A 123 11.65 16.67 10.64
C GLN A 123 10.95 16.68 9.27
N TRP A 124 11.56 16.12 8.22
CA TRP A 124 10.85 16.05 6.94
C TRP A 124 9.84 14.90 6.94
N VAL A 125 8.64 15.23 7.43
CA VAL A 125 7.44 14.43 7.28
C VAL A 125 6.60 15.08 6.19
N ILE A 126 5.87 14.28 5.41
CA ILE A 126 4.73 14.74 4.59
C ILE A 126 3.76 15.59 5.45
N PRO A 127 2.69 16.25 4.92
CA PRO A 127 1.66 16.84 5.79
C PRO A 127 1.28 15.86 6.87
N ALA A 128 0.79 16.36 8.02
CA ALA A 128 0.17 15.50 9.02
C ALA A 128 -0.70 14.48 8.26
N VAL A 129 -0.32 13.20 8.33
CA VAL A 129 -0.82 12.17 7.40
C VAL A 129 -2.35 12.11 7.41
N GLU A 130 -2.92 12.47 8.56
CA GLU A 130 -4.31 12.80 8.81
C GLU A 130 -4.89 13.84 7.82
N GLU A 131 -4.30 15.04 7.71
CA GLU A 131 -4.75 16.09 6.78
C GLU A 131 -4.73 15.63 5.33
N LEU A 132 -3.67 14.89 4.94
CA LEU A 132 -3.57 14.34 3.60
C LEU A 132 -4.65 13.28 3.33
N ALA A 133 -4.93 12.42 4.31
CA ALA A 133 -6.00 11.44 4.26
C ALA A 133 -7.36 12.12 4.12
N TYR A 134 -7.71 13.06 5.00
CA TYR A 134 -8.96 13.80 4.95
C TYR A 134 -9.15 14.54 3.62
N ALA A 135 -8.11 15.21 3.12
CA ALA A 135 -8.21 15.99 1.89
C ALA A 135 -8.41 15.13 0.63
N LEU A 136 -7.95 13.88 0.64
CA LEU A 136 -8.04 12.96 -0.49
C LEU A 136 -9.21 11.98 -0.38
N GLU A 137 -9.71 11.70 0.83
CA GLU A 137 -10.71 10.68 1.12
C GLU A 137 -11.94 10.76 0.18
N PRO A 138 -12.61 11.92 -0.01
CA PRO A 138 -13.77 11.99 -0.90
C PRO A 138 -13.46 11.59 -2.34
N ILE A 139 -12.25 11.91 -2.83
CA ILE A 139 -11.83 11.59 -4.20
C ILE A 139 -11.45 10.12 -4.29
N LEU A 140 -10.80 9.57 -3.27
CA LEU A 140 -10.35 8.18 -3.22
C LEU A 140 -11.52 7.20 -3.04
N ILE A 141 -12.55 7.55 -2.26
CA ILE A 141 -13.78 6.76 -2.15
C ILE A 141 -14.44 6.65 -3.53
N VAL A 142 -14.67 7.78 -4.20
CA VAL A 142 -15.28 7.79 -5.53
C VAL A 142 -14.38 7.08 -6.56
N PHE A 143 -13.06 7.23 -6.46
CA PHE A 143 -12.12 6.47 -7.30
C PHE A 143 -12.32 4.97 -7.08
N GLN A 144 -12.34 4.50 -5.84
CA GLN A 144 -12.57 3.10 -5.53
C GLN A 144 -13.91 2.62 -6.04
N GLU A 145 -15.03 3.31 -5.80
CA GLU A 145 -16.37 2.95 -6.27
C GLU A 145 -16.48 2.69 -7.78
N GLN A 146 -15.51 3.15 -8.58
CA GLN A 146 -15.46 2.82 -10.01
C GLN A 146 -15.35 1.31 -10.28
N HIS A 147 -14.85 0.50 -9.34
CA HIS A 147 -14.86 -0.95 -9.48
C HIS A 147 -16.28 -1.54 -9.39
N VAL A 148 -17.14 -0.98 -8.53
CA VAL A 148 -18.55 -1.39 -8.43
C VAL A 148 -19.26 -1.11 -9.75
N ALA A 149 -19.02 0.08 -10.30
CA ALA A 149 -19.59 0.51 -11.56
C ALA A 149 -18.99 -0.19 -12.79
N SER A 150 -17.92 -0.97 -12.63
CA SER A 150 -17.30 -1.81 -13.68
C SER A 150 -17.99 -3.17 -13.79
N LYS A 151 -18.75 -3.60 -12.77
CA LYS A 151 -19.35 -4.96 -12.66
C LYS A 151 -18.35 -6.13 -12.72
N ASP A 152 -17.09 -5.85 -13.04
CA ASP A 152 -15.93 -6.71 -12.96
C ASP A 152 -15.01 -6.20 -11.85
N TRP A 153 -14.86 -6.99 -10.81
CA TRP A 153 -14.04 -6.66 -9.65
C TRP A 153 -12.53 -6.72 -9.92
N ARG A 154 -12.09 -7.35 -11.02
CA ARG A 154 -10.68 -7.32 -11.47
C ARG A 154 -10.22 -5.89 -11.82
N SER A 155 -11.17 -4.99 -12.07
CA SER A 155 -10.93 -3.55 -12.21
C SER A 155 -10.20 -2.93 -11.01
N LEU A 156 -10.34 -3.47 -9.79
CA LEU A 156 -9.64 -2.95 -8.62
C LEU A 156 -8.12 -3.21 -8.68
N GLY A 157 -7.71 -4.39 -9.17
CA GLY A 157 -6.31 -4.68 -9.48
C GLY A 157 -5.77 -3.80 -10.60
N PHE A 158 -6.62 -3.49 -11.59
CA PHE A 158 -6.30 -2.53 -12.65
C PHE A 158 -6.06 -1.12 -12.09
N MET A 159 -6.94 -0.65 -11.21
CA MET A 159 -6.87 0.69 -10.62
C MET A 159 -5.58 0.91 -9.82
N THR A 160 -5.22 -0.03 -8.94
CA THR A 160 -3.97 0.07 -8.16
C THR A 160 -2.73 -0.01 -9.06
N SER A 161 -2.75 -0.87 -10.08
CA SER A 161 -1.67 -0.95 -11.09
C SER A 161 -1.54 0.34 -11.90
N GLN A 162 -2.66 0.98 -12.24
CA GLN A 162 -2.68 2.26 -12.94
C GLN A 162 -2.04 3.37 -12.11
N LEU A 163 -2.34 3.45 -10.82
CA LEU A 163 -1.68 4.40 -9.91
C LEU A 163 -0.16 4.16 -9.88
N ASN A 164 0.27 2.90 -9.72
CA ASN A 164 1.70 2.55 -9.72
C ASN A 164 2.42 2.98 -11.01
N PHE A 165 1.87 2.67 -12.19
CA PHE A 165 2.47 3.10 -13.45
C PHE A 165 2.46 4.62 -13.63
N THR A 166 1.39 5.30 -13.21
CA THR A 166 1.30 6.76 -13.26
C THR A 166 2.37 7.38 -12.35
N ASN A 167 2.55 6.86 -11.12
CA ASN A 167 3.63 7.26 -10.20
C ASN A 167 5.01 7.15 -10.88
N LYS A 168 5.31 5.98 -11.47
CA LYS A 168 6.59 5.73 -12.16
C LYS A 168 6.82 6.69 -13.32
N LEU A 169 5.79 6.98 -14.11
CA LEU A 169 5.87 7.89 -15.25
C LEU A 169 6.11 9.34 -14.81
N MET A 170 5.42 9.80 -13.76
CA MET A 170 5.60 11.14 -13.22
C MET A 170 6.99 11.31 -12.60
N LEU A 171 7.45 10.36 -11.78
CA LEU A 171 8.77 10.44 -11.14
C LEU A 171 9.92 10.49 -12.16
N LYS A 172 9.79 9.79 -13.30
CA LYS A 172 10.78 9.83 -14.39
C LYS A 172 10.97 11.23 -15.02
N ARG A 173 10.04 12.16 -14.80
CA ARG A 173 10.13 13.55 -15.32
C ARG A 173 10.85 14.51 -14.36
N LEU A 174 11.16 14.06 -13.16
CA LEU A 174 11.65 14.89 -12.07
C LEU A 174 13.15 14.67 -11.83
N THR A 175 13.82 15.67 -11.26
CA THR A 175 15.19 15.50 -10.75
C THR A 175 15.21 14.54 -9.56
N LYS A 176 16.39 14.05 -9.16
CA LYS A 176 16.51 13.15 -8.00
C LYS A 176 15.99 13.80 -6.71
N VAL A 177 16.33 15.06 -6.50
CA VAL A 177 15.84 15.88 -5.40
C VAL A 177 14.31 16.00 -5.41
N GLU A 178 13.72 16.31 -6.57
CA GLU A 178 12.26 16.41 -6.72
C GLU A 178 11.57 15.05 -6.51
N GLN A 179 12.20 13.95 -6.92
CA GLN A 179 11.71 12.60 -6.66
C GLN A 179 11.68 12.31 -5.16
N VAL A 180 12.71 12.68 -4.40
CA VAL A 180 12.74 12.53 -2.94
C VAL A 180 11.61 13.32 -2.27
N LEU A 181 11.31 14.52 -2.78
CA LEU A 181 10.21 15.37 -2.32
C LEU A 181 8.82 14.80 -2.58
N LEU A 182 8.59 14.27 -3.79
CA LEU A 182 7.25 13.92 -4.23
C LEU A 182 6.91 12.43 -4.08
N ALA A 183 7.90 11.53 -4.08
CA ALA A 183 7.67 10.09 -3.95
C ALA A 183 6.89 9.68 -2.69
N PRO A 184 7.09 10.31 -1.51
CA PRO A 184 6.27 10.03 -0.34
C PRO A 184 4.76 10.23 -0.54
N TYR A 185 4.36 11.26 -1.27
CA TYR A 185 2.96 11.57 -1.58
C TYR A 185 2.36 10.54 -2.55
N PHE A 186 3.13 10.12 -3.54
CA PHE A 186 2.74 9.07 -4.47
C PHE A 186 2.61 7.71 -3.78
N LYS A 187 3.53 7.39 -2.87
CA LYS A 187 3.46 6.20 -2.02
C LYS A 187 2.23 6.24 -1.12
N PHE A 188 1.93 7.37 -0.50
CA PHE A 188 0.73 7.56 0.31
C PHE A 188 -0.53 7.21 -0.47
N VAL A 189 -0.71 7.76 -1.67
CA VAL A 189 -1.91 7.47 -2.49
C VAL A 189 -2.02 5.99 -2.85
N GLU A 190 -0.91 5.33 -3.22
CA GLU A 190 -0.93 3.90 -3.53
C GLU A 190 -1.29 3.04 -2.32
N GLU A 191 -0.72 3.34 -1.15
CA GLU A 191 -1.04 2.62 0.09
C GLU A 191 -2.45 2.92 0.58
N GLN A 192 -2.92 4.17 0.55
CA GLN A 192 -4.24 4.58 1.04
C GLN A 192 -5.39 3.89 0.28
N VAL A 193 -5.18 3.58 -1.01
CA VAL A 193 -6.16 2.84 -1.81
C VAL A 193 -6.16 1.34 -1.51
N ALA A 194 -5.09 0.79 -0.94
CA ALA A 194 -4.94 -0.65 -0.71
C ALA A 194 -5.05 -1.07 0.76
N MET A 195 -4.61 -0.22 1.69
CA MET A 195 -4.34 -0.57 3.07
C MET A 195 -5.20 0.28 4.02
N PRO A 196 -5.83 -0.31 5.06
CA PRO A 196 -6.72 0.41 5.96
C PRO A 196 -6.00 1.14 7.10
N TRP A 197 -4.84 1.77 6.86
CA TRP A 197 -4.03 2.39 7.92
C TRP A 197 -4.76 3.49 8.69
N GLN A 198 -5.56 4.31 8.02
CA GLN A 198 -6.41 5.32 8.68
C GLN A 198 -7.38 4.69 9.70
N ARG A 199 -7.98 3.53 9.36
CA ARG A 199 -8.90 2.80 10.23
C ARG A 199 -8.17 2.13 11.40
N VAL A 200 -6.95 1.64 11.18
CA VAL A 200 -6.05 1.16 12.25
C VAL A 200 -5.76 2.29 13.24
N CYS A 201 -5.39 3.48 12.75
CA CYS A 201 -5.15 4.64 13.61
C CYS A 201 -6.42 5.10 14.35
N SER A 202 -7.58 5.07 13.71
CA SER A 202 -8.87 5.42 14.33
C SER A 202 -9.22 4.46 15.47
N HIS A 203 -9.07 3.15 15.29
CA HIS A 203 -9.40 2.16 16.33
C HIS A 203 -8.46 2.16 17.53
N ALA A 204 -7.25 2.70 17.39
CA ALA A 204 -6.36 2.90 18.54
C ALA A 204 -6.96 3.83 19.61
N ALA A 205 -7.95 4.66 19.25
CA ALA A 205 -8.65 5.50 20.22
C ALA A 205 -9.39 4.70 21.30
N ASN A 206 -9.70 3.43 21.04
CA ASN A 206 -10.40 2.55 21.98
C ASN A 206 -9.47 1.88 23.00
N TYR A 207 -8.17 2.15 22.94
CA TYR A 207 -7.16 1.48 23.76
C TYR A 207 -6.41 2.47 24.65
N GLU A 208 -6.10 2.03 25.88
CA GLU A 208 -5.23 2.78 26.77
C GLU A 208 -3.79 2.81 26.25
N LEU A 209 -3.09 3.91 26.54
CA LEU A 209 -1.75 4.20 26.02
C LEU A 209 -0.69 3.13 26.36
N ASN A 210 -0.87 2.41 27.47
CA ASN A 210 0.05 1.40 27.95
C ASN A 210 -0.49 -0.04 27.83
N SER A 211 -1.66 -0.18 27.19
CA SER A 211 -2.27 -1.49 26.94
C SER A 211 -1.32 -2.39 26.13
N PRO A 212 -1.31 -3.70 26.41
CA PRO A 212 -0.48 -4.64 25.65
C PRO A 212 -0.84 -4.65 24.17
N GLU A 213 -2.10 -4.40 23.81
CA GLU A 213 -2.58 -4.33 22.44
C GLU A 213 -1.96 -3.15 21.69
N LEU A 214 -2.03 -1.95 22.26
CA LEU A 214 -1.46 -0.77 21.60
C LEU A 214 0.05 -0.92 21.43
N LYS A 215 0.77 -1.42 22.46
CA LYS A 215 2.21 -1.68 22.39
C LYS A 215 2.59 -2.66 21.27
N LEU A 216 1.78 -3.70 21.07
CA LEU A 216 2.00 -4.66 19.99
C LEU A 216 1.87 -3.96 18.62
N VAL A 217 0.84 -3.14 18.41
CA VAL A 217 0.65 -2.41 17.15
C VAL A 217 1.76 -1.38 16.94
N GLU A 218 2.17 -0.66 17.99
CA GLU A 218 3.27 0.30 17.96
C GLU A 218 4.60 -0.36 17.54
N GLN A 219 4.84 -1.60 17.96
CA GLN A 219 6.00 -2.39 17.54
C GLN A 219 5.87 -2.90 16.10
N MET A 220 4.68 -3.36 15.70
CA MET A 220 4.47 -4.03 14.42
C MET A 220 4.38 -3.08 13.22
N MET A 221 3.73 -1.93 13.38
CA MET A 221 3.48 -1.00 12.27
C MET A 221 4.78 -0.49 11.60
N PRO A 222 5.83 -0.09 12.35
CA PRO A 222 7.12 0.30 11.76
C PRO A 222 7.88 -0.86 11.13
N ASN A 223 7.74 -2.07 11.69
CA ASN A 223 8.45 -3.27 11.23
C ASN A 223 7.80 -3.94 10.01
N SER A 224 6.57 -3.54 9.65
CA SER A 224 5.81 -4.18 8.58
C SER A 224 6.53 -4.24 7.21
N PRO A 225 7.27 -3.21 6.76
CA PRO A 225 8.04 -3.29 5.52
C PRO A 225 9.18 -4.31 5.57
N GLU A 226 9.88 -4.42 6.69
CA GLU A 226 10.97 -5.40 6.86
C GLU A 226 10.42 -6.83 6.87
N ILE A 227 9.31 -7.04 7.57
CA ILE A 227 8.58 -8.32 7.57
C ILE A 227 8.17 -8.69 6.15
N ALA A 228 7.57 -7.75 5.39
CA ALA A 228 7.20 -7.99 4.01
C ALA A 228 8.41 -8.38 3.14
N GLN A 229 9.55 -7.70 3.29
CA GLN A 229 10.76 -8.04 2.55
C GLN A 229 11.32 -9.42 2.94
N SER A 230 11.30 -9.76 4.23
CA SER A 230 11.73 -11.06 4.76
C SER A 230 10.87 -12.19 4.21
N VAL A 231 9.54 -12.05 4.29
CA VAL A 231 8.57 -13.01 3.76
C VAL A 231 8.72 -13.17 2.26
N TYR A 232 8.86 -12.07 1.51
CA TYR A 232 9.08 -12.13 0.07
C TYR A 232 10.32 -12.94 -0.30
N ARG A 233 11.46 -12.74 0.40
CA ARG A 233 12.68 -13.54 0.19
C ARG A 233 12.43 -15.03 0.47
N LYS A 234 11.82 -15.36 1.61
CA LYS A 234 11.49 -16.76 1.94
C LYS A 234 10.57 -17.40 0.90
N LEU A 235 9.58 -16.66 0.39
CA LEU A 235 8.69 -17.15 -0.66
C LEU A 235 9.43 -17.38 -1.98
N THR A 236 10.39 -16.51 -2.35
CA THR A 236 11.20 -16.74 -3.55
C THR A 236 12.10 -17.98 -3.43
N GLU A 237 12.58 -18.29 -2.23
CA GLU A 237 13.38 -19.48 -1.94
C GLU A 237 12.53 -20.76 -1.90
N LEU A 238 11.35 -20.71 -1.28
CA LEU A 238 10.43 -21.84 -1.17
C LEU A 238 9.78 -22.19 -2.52
N LEU A 239 9.62 -21.20 -3.39
CA LEU A 239 8.91 -21.35 -4.66
C LEU A 239 9.77 -20.87 -5.85
N PRO A 240 10.97 -21.43 -6.06
CA PRO A 240 11.96 -20.92 -7.00
C PRO A 240 11.51 -21.06 -8.47
N ASN A 241 10.60 -22.02 -8.72
CA ASN A 241 10.04 -22.29 -10.04
C ASN A 241 8.66 -21.63 -10.25
N ASN A 242 8.14 -20.90 -9.26
CA ASN A 242 6.84 -20.27 -9.40
C ASN A 242 6.94 -19.12 -10.41
N ARG A 243 6.12 -19.24 -11.45
CA ARG A 243 6.05 -18.30 -12.55
C ARG A 243 4.59 -17.93 -12.75
N SER A 244 4.29 -16.65 -12.59
CA SER A 244 3.03 -16.09 -13.04
C SER A 244 3.12 -15.76 -14.53
N ARG A 245 1.99 -15.40 -15.15
CA ARG A 245 1.99 -14.85 -16.51
C ARG A 245 2.80 -13.55 -16.64
N ARG A 246 3.04 -12.84 -15.53
CA ARG A 246 3.88 -11.63 -15.47
C ARG A 246 5.38 -11.91 -15.38
N GLY A 247 5.78 -13.17 -15.19
CA GLY A 247 7.17 -13.54 -14.98
C GLY A 247 7.41 -14.30 -13.66
N LYS A 248 8.68 -14.44 -13.30
CA LYS A 248 9.12 -15.09 -12.06
C LYS A 248 8.90 -14.16 -10.88
N LEU A 249 8.73 -14.73 -9.68
CA LEU A 249 8.63 -13.92 -8.46
C LEU A 249 9.79 -12.93 -8.32
N THR A 250 10.99 -13.32 -8.76
CA THR A 250 12.23 -12.52 -8.72
C THR A 250 12.26 -11.32 -9.67
N ASP A 251 11.29 -11.17 -10.59
CA ASP A 251 11.30 -10.06 -11.55
C ASP A 251 10.92 -8.74 -10.86
N ASN A 252 11.66 -7.66 -11.13
CA ASN A 252 11.52 -6.36 -10.43
C ASN A 252 10.09 -5.76 -10.48
N GLY A 253 9.31 -6.09 -11.50
CA GLY A 253 7.91 -5.65 -11.60
C GLY A 253 6.96 -6.39 -10.66
N ILE A 254 7.29 -7.62 -10.29
CA ILE A 254 6.48 -8.49 -9.42
C ILE A 254 6.83 -8.24 -7.96
N SER A 255 8.11 -8.04 -7.63
CA SER A 255 8.57 -7.79 -6.26
C SER A 255 7.81 -6.64 -5.58
N HIS A 256 7.65 -5.51 -6.27
CA HIS A 256 6.89 -4.36 -5.75
C HIS A 256 5.44 -4.73 -5.41
N SER A 257 4.73 -5.43 -6.31
CA SER A 257 3.34 -5.82 -6.08
C SER A 257 3.25 -6.76 -4.89
N CYS A 258 4.14 -7.75 -4.83
CA CYS A 258 4.18 -8.72 -3.73
C CYS A 258 4.45 -8.06 -2.38
N ILE A 259 5.43 -7.17 -2.28
CA ILE A 259 5.77 -6.46 -1.04
C ILE A 259 4.61 -5.56 -0.60
N ARG A 260 3.95 -4.88 -1.54
CA ARG A 260 2.76 -4.08 -1.25
C ARG A 260 1.65 -4.97 -0.68
N ASP A 261 1.37 -6.10 -1.31
CA ASP A 261 0.30 -7.00 -0.87
C ASP A 261 0.63 -7.62 0.50
N LEU A 262 1.89 -7.93 0.81
CA LEU A 262 2.33 -8.34 2.15
C LEU A 262 2.12 -7.24 3.21
N ASN A 263 2.37 -5.98 2.88
CA ASN A 263 2.05 -4.86 3.78
C ASN A 263 0.53 -4.71 3.97
N MET A 264 -0.25 -4.92 2.92
CA MET A 264 -1.72 -4.89 2.99
C MET A 264 -2.24 -5.97 3.95
N PHE A 265 -1.77 -7.21 3.83
CA PHE A 265 -2.18 -8.30 4.74
C PHE A 265 -1.87 -7.98 6.20
N GLN A 266 -0.67 -7.43 6.48
CA GLN A 266 -0.31 -7.00 7.83
C GLN A 266 -1.23 -5.89 8.35
N ALA A 267 -1.57 -4.89 7.52
CA ALA A 267 -2.50 -3.84 7.92
C ALA A 267 -3.90 -4.39 8.27
N TYR A 268 -4.40 -5.36 7.50
CA TYR A 268 -5.67 -6.02 7.81
C TYR A 268 -5.61 -6.90 9.07
N ILE A 269 -4.50 -7.59 9.33
CA ILE A 269 -4.30 -8.34 10.59
C ILE A 269 -4.35 -7.37 11.78
N LEU A 270 -3.60 -6.26 11.73
CA LEU A 270 -3.57 -5.27 12.80
C LEU A 270 -4.93 -4.58 12.99
N LEU A 271 -5.67 -4.38 11.90
CA LEU A 271 -7.04 -3.88 11.98
C LEU A 271 -7.96 -4.88 12.68
N CYS A 272 -7.96 -6.15 12.27
CA CYS A 272 -8.77 -7.18 12.93
C CYS A 272 -8.43 -7.30 14.42
N PHE A 273 -7.15 -7.18 14.75
CA PHE A 273 -6.66 -7.18 16.13
C PHE A 273 -7.23 -6.03 16.98
N LEU A 274 -7.21 -4.80 16.45
CA LEU A 274 -7.76 -3.63 17.15
C LEU A 274 -9.29 -3.58 17.14
N GLU A 275 -9.94 -4.24 16.19
CA GLU A 275 -11.41 -4.35 16.13
C GLU A 275 -11.95 -5.55 16.90
N GLN A 276 -11.06 -6.45 17.32
CA GLN A 276 -11.40 -7.74 17.91
C GLN A 276 -12.36 -8.57 17.03
N ASN A 277 -12.22 -8.44 15.71
CA ASN A 277 -13.12 -9.04 14.73
C ASN A 277 -12.36 -9.43 13.45
N MET A 278 -12.67 -10.59 12.88
CA MET A 278 -12.08 -11.08 11.62
C MET A 278 -12.75 -10.51 10.36
N GLU A 279 -13.88 -9.82 10.51
CA GLU A 279 -14.65 -9.23 9.40
C GLU A 279 -13.82 -8.45 8.37
N PRO A 280 -12.85 -7.59 8.75
CA PRO A 280 -12.04 -6.89 7.76
C PRO A 280 -11.29 -7.84 6.81
N ILE A 281 -10.80 -8.96 7.32
CA ILE A 281 -10.17 -9.98 6.47
C ILE A 281 -11.22 -10.76 5.70
N GLU A 282 -12.26 -11.27 6.36
CA GLU A 282 -13.25 -12.17 5.75
C GLU A 282 -14.11 -11.51 4.69
N GLN A 283 -14.52 -10.27 4.91
CA GLN A 283 -15.48 -9.55 4.07
C GLN A 283 -14.82 -8.56 3.11
N GLU A 284 -13.54 -8.21 3.33
CA GLU A 284 -12.84 -7.24 2.48
C GLU A 284 -11.59 -7.82 1.82
N LEU A 285 -10.64 -8.35 2.59
CA LEU A 285 -9.36 -8.83 2.03
C LEU A 285 -9.50 -10.14 1.25
N VAL A 286 -10.22 -11.12 1.79
CA VAL A 286 -10.40 -12.43 1.17
C VAL A 286 -11.10 -12.32 -0.18
N PRO A 287 -12.25 -11.61 -0.31
CA PRO A 287 -12.86 -11.38 -1.61
C PRO A 287 -11.90 -10.69 -2.57
N LEU A 288 -11.19 -9.64 -2.12
CA LEU A 288 -10.21 -8.93 -2.95
C LEU A 288 -9.17 -9.87 -3.54
N CYS A 289 -8.61 -10.76 -2.73
CA CYS A 289 -7.56 -11.67 -3.15
C CYS A 289 -8.09 -12.86 -3.97
N ALA A 290 -9.20 -13.47 -3.60
CA ALA A 290 -9.83 -14.56 -4.34
C ALA A 290 -10.07 -14.18 -5.80
N MET A 291 -10.58 -12.96 -6.02
CA MET A 291 -10.84 -12.42 -7.36
C MET A 291 -9.57 -12.25 -8.21
N VAL A 292 -8.43 -11.93 -7.59
CA VAL A 292 -7.13 -11.85 -8.28
C VAL A 292 -6.58 -13.24 -8.56
N VAL A 293 -6.71 -14.17 -7.62
CA VAL A 293 -6.19 -15.54 -7.73
C VAL A 293 -6.90 -16.30 -8.85
N GLU A 294 -8.23 -16.19 -8.95
CA GLU A 294 -9.01 -16.77 -10.05
C GLU A 294 -8.68 -16.11 -11.40
N GLY A 295 -8.63 -14.77 -11.44
CA GLY A 295 -8.40 -14.02 -12.68
C GLY A 295 -6.98 -14.13 -13.25
N VAL A 296 -5.99 -14.41 -12.42
CA VAL A 296 -4.55 -14.44 -12.79
C VAL A 296 -3.99 -15.88 -12.78
N GLU A 297 -4.83 -16.89 -12.53
CA GLU A 297 -4.45 -18.31 -12.45
C GLU A 297 -3.29 -18.57 -11.47
N ILE A 298 -3.27 -17.84 -10.35
CA ILE A 298 -2.27 -18.06 -9.32
C ILE A 298 -2.61 -19.38 -8.62
N LYS A 299 -1.63 -20.29 -8.50
CA LYS A 299 -1.84 -21.54 -7.75
C LYS A 299 -2.18 -21.21 -6.29
N TRP A 300 -3.25 -21.77 -5.76
CA TRP A 300 -3.67 -21.57 -4.37
C TRP A 300 -2.63 -22.03 -3.33
N GLU A 301 -1.75 -22.96 -3.70
CA GLU A 301 -0.56 -23.34 -2.92
C GLU A 301 0.32 -22.13 -2.60
N LEU A 302 0.44 -21.16 -3.52
CA LEU A 302 1.14 -19.91 -3.29
C LEU A 302 0.47 -19.13 -2.16
N THR A 303 -0.86 -19.03 -2.16
CA THR A 303 -1.65 -18.31 -1.14
C THR A 303 -1.55 -18.97 0.24
N LYS A 304 -1.53 -20.31 0.29
CA LYS A 304 -1.31 -21.07 1.54
C LYS A 304 0.08 -20.77 2.11
N ASN A 305 1.12 -20.94 1.29
CA ASN A 305 2.50 -20.67 1.69
C ASN A 305 2.69 -19.20 2.06
N TRP A 306 2.02 -18.29 1.35
CA TRP A 306 2.02 -16.86 1.64
C TRP A 306 1.51 -16.55 3.05
N CYS A 307 0.32 -17.04 3.40
CA CYS A 307 -0.27 -16.84 4.71
C CYS A 307 0.56 -17.51 5.81
N GLU A 308 1.11 -18.70 5.54
CA GLU A 308 1.94 -19.46 6.47
C GLU A 308 3.24 -18.72 6.79
N VAL A 309 4.01 -18.35 5.76
CA VAL A 309 5.29 -17.66 5.91
C VAL A 309 5.10 -16.28 6.54
N LEU A 310 4.03 -15.56 6.18
CA LEU A 310 3.72 -14.25 6.77
C LEU A 310 3.41 -14.36 8.26
N ALA A 311 2.51 -15.28 8.66
CA ALA A 311 2.18 -15.49 10.06
C ALA A 311 3.43 -15.87 10.88
N ASN A 312 4.23 -16.80 10.36
CA ASN A 312 5.43 -17.27 11.06
C ASN A 312 6.48 -16.16 11.18
N GLU A 313 6.64 -15.30 10.17
CA GLU A 313 7.53 -14.14 10.28
C GLU A 313 7.02 -13.15 11.33
N ILE A 314 5.73 -12.79 11.32
CA ILE A 314 5.13 -11.89 12.32
C ILE A 314 5.36 -12.44 13.72
N GLU A 315 4.99 -13.70 13.96
CA GLU A 315 5.10 -14.35 15.27
C GLU A 315 6.57 -14.50 15.71
N SER A 316 7.53 -14.58 14.79
CA SER A 316 8.96 -14.63 15.14
C SER A 316 9.52 -13.31 15.70
N ARG A 317 8.84 -12.19 15.43
CA ARG A 317 9.27 -10.84 15.85
C ARG A 317 8.69 -10.40 17.20
N LEU A 318 7.89 -11.24 17.83
CA LEU A 318 7.13 -10.95 19.04
C LEU A 318 7.63 -11.80 20.22
N ASP A 319 7.43 -11.32 21.44
CA ASP A 319 7.60 -12.16 22.64
C ASP A 319 6.43 -13.14 22.82
N SER A 320 6.49 -14.02 23.83
CA SER A 320 5.45 -15.04 24.03
C SER A 320 4.07 -14.44 24.30
N ALA A 321 3.98 -13.39 25.11
CA ALA A 321 2.71 -12.79 25.48
C ALA A 321 2.07 -12.06 24.29
N GLN A 322 2.89 -11.35 23.50
CA GLN A 322 2.45 -10.71 22.27
C GLN A 322 2.02 -11.71 21.19
N LYS A 323 2.71 -12.85 21.09
CA LYS A 323 2.29 -13.95 20.18
C LYS A 323 0.90 -14.44 20.53
N ASP A 324 0.62 -14.69 21.80
CA ASP A 324 -0.67 -15.19 22.24
C ASP A 324 -1.81 -14.22 21.91
N LEU A 325 -1.54 -12.91 21.91
CA LEU A 325 -2.50 -11.87 21.52
C LEU A 325 -2.79 -11.85 20.01
N ILE A 326 -1.78 -11.96 19.15
CA ILE A 326 -1.95 -11.80 17.69
C ILE A 326 -2.33 -13.10 16.97
N LYS A 327 -1.97 -14.25 17.56
CA LYS A 327 -2.14 -15.58 16.96
C LYS A 327 -3.57 -15.90 16.52
N PRO A 328 -4.64 -15.50 17.26
CA PRO A 328 -6.02 -15.69 16.78
C PRO A 328 -6.26 -15.05 15.40
N TYR A 329 -5.64 -13.91 15.12
CA TYR A 329 -5.83 -13.15 13.88
C TYR A 329 -4.94 -13.68 12.74
N THR A 330 -3.70 -14.08 13.03
CA THR A 330 -2.84 -14.74 12.03
C THR A 330 -3.40 -16.10 11.62
N GLN A 331 -3.93 -16.88 12.56
CA GLN A 331 -4.62 -18.14 12.30
C GLN A 331 -5.98 -17.93 11.63
N GLY A 332 -6.76 -16.95 12.09
CA GLY A 332 -8.04 -16.58 11.48
C GLY A 332 -7.88 -16.22 10.00
N MET A 333 -6.82 -15.46 9.66
CA MET A 333 -6.49 -15.16 8.26
C MET A 333 -6.26 -16.44 7.44
N LYS A 334 -5.43 -17.37 7.93
CA LYS A 334 -5.17 -18.66 7.25
C LYS A 334 -6.48 -19.42 7.02
N GLN A 335 -7.34 -19.47 8.02
CA GLN A 335 -8.63 -20.17 7.96
C GLN A 335 -9.60 -19.52 6.97
N ALA A 336 -9.68 -18.19 6.95
CA ALA A 336 -10.55 -17.44 6.04
C ALA A 336 -10.17 -17.71 4.57
N PHE A 337 -8.88 -17.62 4.24
CA PHE A 337 -8.37 -17.95 2.91
C PHE A 337 -8.56 -19.43 2.54
N PHE A 338 -8.39 -20.35 3.50
CA PHE A 338 -8.63 -21.78 3.27
C PHE A 338 -10.11 -22.10 3.05
N LYS A 339 -11.02 -21.44 3.76
CA LYS A 339 -12.47 -21.56 3.58
C LYS A 339 -12.88 -21.08 2.19
N GLU A 340 -12.37 -19.92 1.77
CA GLU A 340 -12.66 -19.37 0.45
C GLU A 340 -12.20 -20.30 -0.66
N ARG A 341 -10.97 -20.81 -0.57
CA ARG A 341 -10.45 -21.83 -1.51
C ARG A 341 -11.40 -23.02 -1.68
N ARG A 342 -11.97 -23.56 -0.59
CA ARG A 342 -12.92 -24.68 -0.65
C ARG A 342 -14.21 -24.28 -1.36
N SER A 343 -14.69 -23.06 -1.14
CA SER A 343 -15.91 -22.55 -1.78
C SER A 343 -15.76 -22.43 -3.30
N LEU A 344 -14.56 -22.11 -3.79
CA LEU A 344 -14.24 -21.98 -5.21
C LEU A 344 -13.99 -23.33 -5.90
N GLY A 345 -14.27 -24.45 -5.23
CA GLY A 345 -14.20 -25.78 -5.83
C GLY A 345 -12.79 -26.30 -6.09
N CYS A 346 -11.75 -25.64 -5.56
CA CYS A 346 -10.37 -26.15 -5.57
C CYS A 346 -10.23 -27.33 -4.60
N LYS A 347 -10.72 -28.50 -5.02
CA LYS A 347 -10.48 -29.78 -4.37
C LYS A 347 -8.97 -30.04 -4.41
N GLU A 348 -8.31 -30.07 -3.26
CA GLU A 348 -6.92 -30.51 -3.20
C GLU A 348 -6.89 -32.04 -3.36
N GLU A 349 -5.89 -32.52 -4.11
CA GLU A 349 -5.46 -33.91 -4.16
C GLU A 349 -5.27 -34.43 -2.72
N MET A 350 -6.26 -35.14 -2.19
CA MET A 350 -6.19 -35.86 -0.92
C MET A 350 -5.23 -37.07 -0.99
N ALA A 351 -4.14 -37.00 -1.76
CA ALA A 351 -3.32 -38.15 -2.10
C ALA A 351 -1.84 -38.07 -1.65
N ALA A 352 -1.42 -37.04 -0.91
CA ALA A 352 -0.01 -36.90 -0.51
C ALA A 352 0.26 -36.89 1.01
N GLU A 353 -0.70 -37.29 1.85
CA GLU A 353 -0.46 -37.63 3.26
C GLU A 353 -0.89 -39.07 3.55
N VAL A 354 -0.43 -40.02 2.72
CA VAL A 354 -0.24 -41.42 3.11
C VAL A 354 0.96 -41.95 2.33
N VAL A 355 2.18 -41.77 2.89
CA VAL A 355 3.22 -42.81 3.08
C VAL A 355 4.13 -42.34 4.20
#